data_AF-R5JCD3-F1
#
_entry.id   AF-R5JCD3-F1
#
_cell.length_a   1.000
_cell.length_b   1.000
_cell.length_c   1.000
_cell.angle_alpha   90.00
_cell.angle_beta   90.00
_cell.angle_gamma   90.00
#
_symmetry.space_group_name_H-M   'P 1'
#
loop_
_entity.id
_entity.type
_entity.pdbx_description
1 polymer ?
#
loop_
_entity_poly.entity_id
_entity_poly.type
_entity_poly.pdbx_seq_one_letter_code
_entity_poly.pdbx_strand_id
1 'polypeptide(L)'
;MIMKLNINDRAALAIKNNTKRVEIRANKQNSDNDYSTLKENDIIEFTSNNIGKFYAKVKEVNHYSSLEELFTMEGTKYTTSSTNDKEEAIKNVNKLDGYEEAIQKNGVYAIHIQYLYSENTVWDELYEKAKAVRNPRDVSGLIRAGQVGAAILTKNHNIYTGVCIDTASTLGMCGERNAIANMITNGENEIIKLVCVDSKGKAGSPCGACREYLMQLDKNSKNIEILKNEQTKEIVRLEELIPDWWAYDRV
;
A
#
# COMPACT_ATOMS: atom_id res chain seq x y z
N MET A 1 10.32 -5.73 7.73
CA MET A 1 11.60 -5.21 7.18
C MET A 1 11.28 -4.32 5.96
N ILE A 2 12.13 -3.35 5.60
CA ILE A 2 12.01 -2.62 4.33
C ILE A 2 13.25 -2.89 3.48
N MET A 3 13.08 -3.53 2.33
CA MET A 3 14.15 -3.73 1.34
C MET A 3 14.06 -2.69 0.23
N LYS A 4 15.19 -2.12 -0.18
CA LYS A 4 15.24 -1.06 -1.19
C LYS A 4 15.78 -1.57 -2.51
N LEU A 5 15.01 -1.41 -3.58
CA LEU A 5 15.35 -1.92 -4.91
C LEU A 5 15.19 -0.85 -5.98
N ASN A 6 16.18 -0.75 -6.87
CA ASN A 6 16.09 0.07 -8.07
C ASN A 6 15.62 -0.78 -9.25
N ILE A 7 14.68 -0.26 -10.03
CA ILE A 7 14.16 -0.92 -11.22
C ILE A 7 13.96 0.08 -12.36
N ASN A 8 13.95 -0.43 -13.60
CA ASN A 8 13.61 0.40 -14.75
C ASN A 8 12.11 0.75 -14.79
N ASP A 9 11.78 1.82 -15.52
CA ASP A 9 10.41 2.34 -15.58
C ASP A 9 9.40 1.36 -16.19
N ARG A 10 9.83 0.48 -17.11
CA ARG A 10 8.96 -0.53 -17.70
C ARG A 10 8.49 -1.54 -16.64
N ALA A 11 9.40 -2.03 -15.82
CA ALA A 11 9.07 -2.92 -14.70
C ALA A 11 8.23 -2.20 -13.65
N ALA A 12 8.59 -0.95 -13.31
CA ALA A 12 7.85 -0.15 -12.34
C ALA A 12 6.38 0.06 -12.77
N LEU A 13 6.15 0.40 -14.04
CA LEU A 13 4.81 0.60 -14.58
C LEU A 13 4.01 -0.70 -14.62
N ALA A 14 4.66 -1.82 -14.94
CA ALA A 14 4.01 -3.13 -14.92
C ALA A 14 3.58 -3.56 -13.51
N ILE A 15 4.41 -3.27 -12.49
CA ILE A 15 4.05 -3.53 -11.09
C ILE A 15 2.88 -2.63 -10.66
N LYS A 16 2.95 -1.33 -10.94
CA LYS A 16 1.89 -0.37 -10.62
C LYS A 16 0.55 -0.76 -11.28
N ASN A 17 0.58 -1.21 -12.53
CA ASN A 17 -0.61 -1.64 -13.27
C ASN A 17 -1.03 -3.09 -12.97
N ASN A 18 -0.36 -3.76 -12.00
CA ASN A 18 -0.64 -5.13 -11.58
C ASN A 18 -0.51 -6.18 -12.71
N THR A 19 0.20 -5.85 -13.79
CA THR A 19 0.50 -6.78 -14.89
C THR A 19 1.74 -7.61 -14.60
N LYS A 20 2.66 -7.10 -13.79
CA LYS A 20 3.78 -7.83 -13.19
C LYS A 20 3.56 -7.95 -11.68
N ARG A 21 3.52 -9.18 -11.19
CA ARG A 21 3.21 -9.52 -9.78
C ARG A 21 4.31 -10.35 -9.12
N VAL A 22 5.30 -10.77 -9.89
CA VAL A 22 6.47 -11.49 -9.39
C VAL A 22 7.71 -10.71 -9.79
N GLU A 23 8.56 -10.41 -8.81
CA GLU A 23 9.88 -9.82 -9.04
C GLU A 23 10.97 -10.87 -8.97
N ILE A 24 11.75 -10.95 -10.06
CA ILE A 24 12.84 -11.92 -10.19
C ILE A 24 14.12 -11.29 -9.65
N ARG A 25 14.77 -11.99 -8.72
CA ARG A 25 16.01 -11.56 -8.07
C ARG A 25 16.97 -12.72 -7.86
N ALA A 26 18.26 -12.43 -7.86
CA ALA A 26 19.31 -13.40 -7.56
C ALA A 26 20.34 -12.75 -6.63
N ASN A 27 20.83 -13.52 -5.64
CA ASN A 27 21.83 -13.04 -4.69
C ASN A 27 23.20 -12.94 -5.39
N LYS A 28 23.68 -11.72 -5.64
CA LYS A 28 25.01 -11.49 -6.23
C LYS A 28 26.09 -11.46 -5.14
N GLN A 29 27.31 -11.88 -5.45
CA GLN A 29 28.41 -11.97 -4.45
C GLN A 29 28.74 -10.62 -3.78
N ASN A 30 28.54 -9.50 -4.48
CA ASN A 30 28.83 -8.14 -4.00
C ASN A 30 27.56 -7.27 -3.86
N SER A 31 26.43 -7.87 -3.49
CA SER A 31 25.18 -7.13 -3.25
C SER A 31 24.90 -7.04 -1.76
N ASP A 32 24.50 -5.85 -1.30
CA ASP A 32 24.04 -5.65 0.09
C ASP A 32 22.67 -6.30 0.38
N ASN A 33 22.01 -6.82 -0.65
CA ASN A 33 20.67 -7.39 -0.56
C ASN A 33 20.76 -8.93 -0.55
N ASP A 34 20.15 -9.53 0.47
CA ASP A 34 19.93 -10.98 0.55
C ASP A 34 18.44 -11.29 0.49
N TYR A 35 18.00 -11.77 -0.67
CA TYR A 35 16.58 -12.06 -0.94
C TYR A 35 16.06 -13.29 -0.18
N SER A 36 16.94 -14.13 0.38
CA SER A 36 16.54 -15.27 1.21
C SER A 36 15.94 -14.84 2.56
N THR A 37 16.20 -13.60 2.97
CA THR A 37 15.73 -13.05 4.25
C THR A 37 14.31 -12.47 4.18
N LEU A 38 13.78 -12.25 2.97
CA LEU A 38 12.45 -11.70 2.76
C LEU A 38 11.36 -12.68 3.21
N LYS A 39 10.36 -12.15 3.91
CA LYS A 39 9.22 -12.92 4.41
C LYS A 39 7.91 -12.32 3.92
N GLU A 40 6.83 -13.11 4.05
CA GLU A 40 5.49 -12.57 3.82
C GLU A 40 5.25 -11.35 4.71
N ASN A 41 4.60 -10.34 4.14
CA ASN A 41 4.30 -9.04 4.73
C ASN A 41 5.48 -8.07 4.88
N ASP A 42 6.71 -8.44 4.48
CA ASP A 42 7.77 -7.46 4.32
C ASP A 42 7.43 -6.43 3.23
N ILE A 43 8.03 -5.24 3.35
CA ILE A 43 7.82 -4.14 2.41
C ILE A 43 9.04 -4.01 1.52
N ILE A 44 8.81 -3.80 0.23
CA ILE A 44 9.83 -3.42 -0.73
C ILE A 44 9.56 -1.98 -1.16
N GLU A 45 10.54 -1.12 -0.93
CA GLU A 45 10.62 0.23 -1.49
C GLU A 45 11.30 0.12 -2.85
N PHE A 46 10.54 0.34 -3.92
CA PHE A 46 11.06 0.44 -5.27
C PHE A 46 11.33 1.89 -5.65
N THR A 47 12.43 2.13 -6.35
CA THR A 47 12.73 3.42 -6.98
C THR A 47 12.90 3.24 -8.49
N SER A 48 12.27 4.14 -9.25
CA SER A 48 12.43 4.25 -10.70
C SER A 48 12.48 5.73 -11.10
N ASN A 49 12.96 6.02 -12.31
CA ASN A 49 13.19 7.39 -12.75
C ASN A 49 11.88 8.18 -12.90
N ASN A 50 10.86 7.56 -13.50
CA ASN A 50 9.61 8.24 -13.84
C ASN A 50 8.52 8.06 -12.78
N ILE A 51 8.38 6.87 -12.18
CA ILE A 51 7.36 6.63 -11.14
C ILE A 51 7.83 7.17 -9.79
N GLY A 52 9.14 7.39 -9.61
CA GLY A 52 9.74 7.75 -8.34
C GLY A 52 9.71 6.58 -7.36
N LYS A 53 9.51 6.89 -6.08
CA LYS A 53 9.40 5.90 -5.01
C LYS A 53 7.99 5.32 -4.93
N PHE A 54 7.91 4.01 -4.77
CA PHE A 54 6.66 3.31 -4.53
C PHE A 54 6.89 2.05 -3.70
N TYR A 55 5.83 1.56 -3.07
CA TYR A 55 5.90 0.48 -2.11
C TYR A 55 5.10 -0.72 -2.60
N ALA A 56 5.65 -1.91 -2.35
CA ALA A 56 4.95 -3.17 -2.56
C ALA A 56 5.12 -4.06 -1.33
N LYS A 57 4.13 -4.92 -1.09
CA LYS A 57 4.13 -5.92 -0.03
C LYS A 57 4.55 -7.27 -0.59
N VAL A 58 5.45 -7.95 0.09
CA VAL A 58 5.79 -9.34 -0.22
C VAL A 58 4.63 -10.24 0.19
N LYS A 59 4.17 -11.07 -0.74
CA LYS A 59 3.13 -12.08 -0.53
C LYS A 59 3.71 -13.46 -0.33
N GLU A 60 4.74 -13.80 -1.08
CA GLU A 60 5.40 -15.10 -1.04
C GLU A 60 6.79 -14.96 -1.66
N VAL A 61 7.72 -15.83 -1.26
CA VAL A 61 9.06 -15.90 -1.85
C VAL A 61 9.36 -17.35 -2.18
N ASN A 62 9.50 -17.64 -3.47
CA ASN A 62 9.89 -18.95 -3.96
C ASN A 62 11.35 -18.92 -4.42
N HIS A 63 12.06 -20.03 -4.20
CA HIS A 63 13.43 -20.22 -4.66
C HIS A 63 13.47 -21.36 -5.67
N TYR A 64 14.24 -21.15 -6.73
CA TYR A 64 14.41 -22.11 -7.82
C TYR A 64 15.89 -22.27 -8.15
N SER A 65 16.26 -23.46 -8.62
CA SER A 65 17.64 -23.75 -9.03
C SER A 65 18.04 -23.03 -10.33
N SER A 66 17.07 -22.69 -11.18
CA SER A 66 17.31 -22.10 -12.50
C SER A 66 16.14 -21.24 -12.99
N LEU A 67 16.38 -20.39 -13.99
CA LEU A 67 15.32 -19.65 -14.68
C LEU A 67 14.37 -20.56 -15.47
N GLU A 68 14.89 -21.67 -15.99
CA GLU A 68 14.09 -22.71 -16.67
C GLU A 68 12.97 -23.22 -15.74
N GLU A 69 13.34 -23.57 -14.52
CA GLU A 69 12.42 -24.05 -13.49
C GLU A 69 11.45 -22.94 -13.05
N LEU A 70 11.98 -21.74 -12.74
CA LEU A 70 11.17 -20.59 -12.34
C LEU A 70 10.07 -20.29 -13.38
N PHE A 71 10.42 -20.13 -14.66
CA PHE A 71 9.43 -19.79 -15.68
C PHE A 71 8.48 -20.94 -16.00
N THR A 72 8.86 -22.19 -15.71
CA THR A 72 7.96 -23.34 -15.85
C THR A 72 6.90 -23.35 -14.75
N MET A 73 7.28 -22.99 -13.52
CA MET A 73 6.37 -22.99 -12.37
C MET A 73 5.54 -21.70 -12.25
N GLU A 74 6.17 -20.54 -12.42
CA GLU A 74 5.54 -19.22 -12.23
C GLU A 74 4.90 -18.68 -13.52
N GLY A 75 5.33 -19.18 -14.68
CA GLY A 75 4.99 -18.64 -16.00
C GLY A 75 5.69 -17.31 -16.30
N THR A 76 5.63 -16.87 -17.56
CA THR A 76 6.24 -15.60 -18.01
C THR A 76 5.32 -14.39 -17.82
N LYS A 77 4.01 -14.59 -18.01
CA LYS A 77 3.00 -13.52 -18.06
C LYS A 77 3.01 -12.52 -16.89
N TYR A 78 3.26 -12.99 -15.66
CA TYR A 78 3.23 -12.16 -14.45
C TYR A 78 4.61 -11.92 -13.85
N THR A 79 5.67 -12.48 -14.44
CA THR A 79 7.05 -12.41 -13.97
C THR A 79 7.89 -11.45 -14.80
N THR A 80 7.56 -11.26 -16.08
CA THR A 80 8.27 -10.35 -16.98
C THR A 80 7.42 -9.14 -17.36
N SER A 81 8.08 -8.05 -17.73
CA SER A 81 7.43 -6.84 -18.25
C SER A 81 7.71 -6.60 -19.74
N SER A 82 8.53 -7.44 -20.38
CA SER A 82 9.02 -7.26 -21.75
C SER A 82 8.48 -8.26 -22.77
N THR A 83 8.31 -9.53 -22.39
CA THR A 83 7.98 -10.62 -23.32
C THR A 83 7.29 -11.78 -22.61
N ASN A 84 6.41 -12.49 -23.31
CA ASN A 84 5.79 -13.72 -22.82
C ASN A 84 6.54 -14.98 -23.31
N ASP A 85 7.55 -14.82 -24.18
CA ASP A 85 8.37 -15.94 -24.64
C ASP A 85 9.38 -16.36 -23.57
N LYS A 86 9.43 -17.66 -23.26
CA LYS A 86 10.26 -18.20 -22.17
C LYS A 86 11.75 -18.07 -22.48
N GLU A 87 12.18 -18.39 -23.70
CA GLU A 87 13.60 -18.32 -24.06
C GLU A 87 14.10 -16.87 -24.08
N GLU A 88 13.29 -15.96 -24.61
CA GLU A 88 13.59 -14.53 -24.62
C GLU A 88 13.62 -13.96 -23.19
N ALA A 89 12.70 -14.40 -22.32
CA ALA A 89 12.70 -14.01 -20.90
C ALA A 89 13.99 -14.43 -20.18
N ILE A 90 14.44 -15.68 -20.38
CA ILE A 90 15.70 -16.19 -19.82
C ILE A 90 16.88 -15.35 -20.31
N LYS A 91 16.97 -15.12 -21.62
CA LYS A 91 18.02 -14.27 -22.22
C LYS A 91 18.02 -12.86 -21.64
N ASN A 92 16.85 -12.28 -21.42
CA ASN A 92 16.73 -10.93 -20.87
C ASN A 92 17.17 -10.84 -19.40
N VAL A 93 16.87 -11.86 -18.58
CA VAL A 93 17.33 -11.89 -17.18
C VAL A 93 18.84 -12.12 -17.09
N ASN A 94 19.41 -13.01 -17.91
CA ASN A 94 20.85 -13.26 -17.91
C ASN A 94 21.68 -12.04 -18.38
N LYS A 95 21.10 -11.16 -19.20
CA LYS A 95 21.74 -9.89 -19.60
C LYS A 95 21.86 -8.89 -18.45
N LEU A 96 21.15 -9.09 -17.33
CA LEU A 96 21.29 -8.22 -16.17
C LEU A 96 22.67 -8.43 -15.53
N ASP A 97 23.31 -7.33 -15.16
CA ASP A 97 24.66 -7.35 -14.62
C ASP A 97 24.82 -8.28 -13.41
N GLY A 98 25.68 -9.29 -13.57
CA GLY A 98 26.00 -10.32 -12.58
C GLY A 98 24.93 -11.38 -12.32
N TYR A 99 23.80 -11.38 -13.05
CA TYR A 99 22.70 -12.31 -12.79
C TYR A 99 22.99 -13.73 -13.28
N GLU A 100 23.62 -13.91 -14.45
CA GLU A 100 23.89 -15.25 -14.99
C GLU A 100 24.75 -16.09 -14.01
N GLU A 101 25.88 -15.54 -13.55
CA GLU A 101 26.75 -16.19 -12.58
C GLU A 101 26.08 -16.37 -11.21
N ALA A 102 25.33 -15.36 -10.74
CA ALA A 102 24.61 -15.43 -9.47
C ALA A 102 23.57 -16.53 -9.46
N ILE A 103 22.82 -16.69 -10.55
CA ILE A 103 21.79 -17.72 -10.69
C ILE A 103 22.43 -19.11 -10.73
N GLN A 104 23.52 -19.29 -11.47
CA GLN A 104 24.25 -20.56 -11.51
C GLN A 104 24.76 -20.99 -10.12
N LYS A 105 25.19 -20.03 -9.29
CA LYS A 105 25.76 -20.31 -7.97
C LYS A 105 24.73 -20.43 -6.86
N ASN A 106 23.71 -19.56 -6.86
CA ASN A 106 22.82 -19.33 -5.73
C ASN A 106 21.33 -19.58 -6.07
N GLY A 107 21.01 -19.92 -7.32
CA GLY A 107 19.65 -20.01 -7.82
C GLY A 107 18.99 -18.63 -7.96
N VAL A 108 17.67 -18.64 -8.11
CA VAL A 108 16.86 -17.46 -8.39
C VAL A 108 15.62 -17.42 -7.50
N TYR A 109 15.23 -16.21 -7.10
CA TYR A 109 14.06 -15.94 -6.28
C TYR A 109 12.95 -15.35 -7.13
N ALA A 110 11.76 -15.92 -6.99
CA ALA A 110 10.50 -15.35 -7.44
C ALA A 110 9.78 -14.72 -6.23
N ILE A 111 9.83 -13.40 -6.14
CA ILE A 111 9.24 -12.64 -5.05
C ILE A 111 7.86 -12.18 -5.50
N HIS A 112 6.81 -12.83 -4.99
CA HIS A 112 5.43 -12.42 -5.25
C HIS A 112 5.15 -11.13 -4.49
N ILE A 113 4.70 -10.11 -5.19
CA ILE A 113 4.50 -8.76 -4.68
C ILE A 113 3.10 -8.25 -4.97
N GLN A 114 2.58 -7.45 -4.04
CA GLN A 114 1.37 -6.68 -4.19
C GLN A 114 1.73 -5.20 -4.15
N TYR A 115 1.47 -4.47 -5.23
CA TYR A 115 1.61 -3.01 -5.25
C TYR A 115 0.70 -2.37 -4.19
N LEU A 116 1.25 -1.41 -3.42
CA LEU A 116 0.52 -0.71 -2.36
C LEU A 116 0.13 0.71 -2.80
N TYR A 117 1.14 1.54 -3.04
CA TYR A 117 0.99 2.94 -3.49
C TYR A 117 2.33 3.52 -3.96
N SER A 118 2.27 4.65 -4.68
CA SER A 118 3.43 5.48 -5.06
C SER A 118 3.41 6.79 -4.29
N GLU A 119 4.57 7.29 -3.84
CA GLU A 119 4.65 8.56 -3.11
C GLU A 119 4.12 9.73 -3.95
N ASN A 120 4.39 9.71 -5.25
CA ASN A 120 3.98 10.76 -6.19
C ASN A 120 2.46 10.80 -6.42
N THR A 121 1.75 9.69 -6.21
CA THR A 121 0.30 9.59 -6.46
C THR A 121 -0.51 9.15 -5.24
N VAL A 122 0.09 9.16 -4.04
CA VAL A 122 -0.50 8.58 -2.83
C VAL A 122 -1.88 9.15 -2.51
N TRP A 123 -2.10 10.44 -2.71
CA TRP A 123 -3.39 11.08 -2.42
C TRP A 123 -4.50 10.67 -3.38
N ASP A 124 -4.18 10.55 -4.67
CA ASP A 124 -5.12 10.04 -5.68
C ASP A 124 -5.49 8.59 -5.38
N GLU A 125 -4.50 7.78 -5.03
CA GLU A 125 -4.70 6.36 -4.74
C GLU A 125 -5.49 6.13 -3.46
N LEU A 126 -5.23 6.89 -2.39
CA LEU A 126 -6.03 6.82 -1.16
C LEU A 126 -7.46 7.31 -1.40
N TYR A 127 -7.64 8.39 -2.16
CA TYR A 127 -8.96 8.88 -2.55
C TYR A 127 -9.75 7.83 -3.33
N GLU A 128 -9.15 7.21 -4.36
CA GLU A 128 -9.82 6.17 -5.14
C GLU A 128 -10.12 4.92 -4.30
N LYS A 129 -9.22 4.50 -3.38
CA LYS A 129 -9.51 3.40 -2.44
C LYS A 129 -10.67 3.72 -1.50
N ALA A 130 -10.70 4.92 -0.92
CA ALA A 130 -11.79 5.38 -0.06
C ALA A 130 -13.12 5.47 -0.81
N LYS A 131 -13.09 5.97 -2.05
CA LYS A 131 -14.26 6.10 -2.93
C LYS A 131 -14.78 4.73 -3.38
N ALA A 132 -13.90 3.81 -3.74
CA ALA A 132 -14.26 2.49 -4.28
C ALA A 132 -14.97 1.59 -3.25
N VAL A 133 -14.68 1.74 -1.96
CA VAL A 133 -15.38 0.98 -0.91
C VAL A 133 -16.78 1.51 -0.59
N ARG A 134 -17.13 2.72 -1.06
CA ARG A 134 -18.47 3.27 -0.88
C ARG A 134 -19.48 2.42 -1.66
N ASN A 135 -20.51 1.98 -0.95
CA ASN A 135 -21.64 1.26 -1.53
C ASN A 135 -22.90 1.65 -0.74
N PRO A 136 -23.46 2.84 -1.00
CA PRO A 136 -24.58 3.36 -0.22
C PRO A 136 -25.78 2.43 -0.29
N ARG A 137 -26.23 1.92 0.85
CA ARG A 137 -27.40 1.04 0.92
C ARG A 137 -28.15 1.17 2.24
N ASP A 138 -29.43 0.87 2.18
CA ASP A 138 -30.23 0.55 3.37
C ASP A 138 -29.96 -0.91 3.74
N VAL A 139 -29.62 -1.15 5.00
CA VAL A 139 -29.29 -2.49 5.51
C VAL A 139 -30.53 -3.15 6.11
N SER A 140 -31.37 -2.40 6.82
CA SER A 140 -32.48 -2.95 7.61
C SER A 140 -33.61 -1.96 7.93
N GLY A 141 -33.64 -0.77 7.32
CA GLY A 141 -34.54 0.33 7.67
C GLY A 141 -34.13 1.11 8.93
N LEU A 142 -33.30 0.51 9.80
CA LEU A 142 -32.71 1.16 10.98
C LEU A 142 -31.22 1.47 10.81
N ILE A 143 -30.56 0.81 9.86
CA ILE A 143 -29.14 0.98 9.56
C ILE A 143 -28.96 1.33 8.10
N ARG A 144 -28.15 2.37 7.85
CA ARG A 144 -27.68 2.73 6.52
C ARG A 144 -26.16 2.66 6.53
N ALA A 145 -25.56 2.20 5.44
CA ALA A 145 -24.11 2.05 5.37
C ALA A 145 -23.55 2.49 4.02
N GLY A 146 -22.26 2.79 3.99
CA GLY A 146 -21.53 2.99 2.73
C GLY A 146 -21.70 4.36 2.09
N GLN A 147 -22.34 5.34 2.75
CA GLN A 147 -22.47 6.69 2.21
C GLN A 147 -21.11 7.40 2.15
N VAL A 148 -20.33 7.29 3.23
CA VAL A 148 -18.99 7.84 3.38
C VAL A 148 -17.99 6.69 3.41
N GLY A 149 -16.88 6.85 2.69
CA GLY A 149 -15.75 5.92 2.71
C GLY A 149 -14.49 6.59 3.23
N ALA A 150 -13.59 5.83 3.83
CA ALA A 150 -12.30 6.33 4.26
C ALA A 150 -11.18 5.35 3.88
N ALA A 151 -9.99 5.91 3.69
CA ALA A 151 -8.75 5.16 3.54
C ALA A 151 -7.68 5.80 4.43
N ILE A 152 -6.97 4.97 5.19
CA ILE A 152 -5.85 5.39 6.03
C ILE A 152 -4.60 4.64 5.60
N LEU A 153 -3.49 5.37 5.49
CA LEU A 153 -2.17 4.82 5.27
C LEU A 153 -1.43 4.84 6.61
N THR A 154 -0.88 3.70 7.00
CA THR A 154 -0.15 3.56 8.25
C THR A 154 1.35 3.70 8.05
N LYS A 155 2.08 3.84 9.15
CA LYS A 155 3.56 3.86 9.14
C LYS A 155 4.18 2.58 8.60
N ASN A 156 3.48 1.44 8.72
CA ASN A 156 3.92 0.15 8.19
C ASN A 156 3.54 -0.04 6.70
N HIS A 157 3.16 1.02 6.00
CA HIS A 157 2.76 1.04 4.59
C HIS A 157 1.46 0.31 4.25
N ASN A 158 0.71 -0.17 5.25
CA ASN A 158 -0.57 -0.81 5.01
C ASN A 158 -1.67 0.25 4.80
N ILE A 159 -2.63 -0.07 3.92
CA ILE A 159 -3.79 0.78 3.68
C ILE A 159 -5.03 0.06 4.17
N TYR A 160 -5.72 0.66 5.13
CA TYR A 160 -6.99 0.17 5.64
C TYR A 160 -8.12 1.07 5.16
N THR A 161 -9.22 0.44 4.76
CA THR A 161 -10.43 1.14 4.32
C THR A 161 -11.59 0.84 5.25
N GLY A 162 -12.56 1.75 5.27
CA GLY A 162 -13.77 1.62 6.07
C GLY A 162 -14.90 2.45 5.48
N VAL A 163 -16.13 2.11 5.87
CA VAL A 163 -17.34 2.84 5.48
C VAL A 163 -18.14 3.27 6.69
N CYS A 164 -18.94 4.32 6.55
CA CYS A 164 -19.87 4.69 7.61
C CYS A 164 -20.95 3.62 7.81
N ILE A 165 -21.41 3.54 9.06
CA ILE A 165 -22.56 2.75 9.52
C ILE A 165 -23.40 3.71 10.36
N ASP A 166 -24.45 4.22 9.77
CA ASP A 166 -25.42 5.10 10.43
C ASP A 166 -26.49 4.24 11.09
N THR A 167 -26.83 4.57 12.34
CA THR A 167 -27.84 3.86 13.12
C THR A 167 -28.86 4.85 13.68
N ALA A 168 -29.98 4.36 14.19
CA ALA A 168 -30.99 5.18 14.88
C ALA A 168 -30.52 5.75 16.24
N SER A 169 -29.27 5.53 16.66
CA SER A 169 -28.72 5.98 17.94
C SER A 169 -27.24 6.35 17.83
N THR A 170 -26.59 6.64 18.96
CA THR A 170 -25.17 7.02 19.05
C THR A 170 -24.18 5.89 18.74
N LEU A 171 -24.67 4.67 18.48
CA LEU A 171 -23.84 3.52 18.10
C LEU A 171 -23.25 3.62 16.67
N GLY A 172 -23.65 4.65 15.91
CA GLY A 172 -23.15 4.89 14.57
C GLY A 172 -21.63 5.16 14.50
N MET A 173 -21.03 4.75 13.39
CA MET A 173 -19.60 4.83 13.16
C MET A 173 -19.29 5.50 11.82
N CYS A 174 -18.36 6.46 11.83
CA CYS A 174 -17.88 7.09 10.59
C CYS A 174 -16.93 6.15 9.84
N GLY A 175 -16.70 6.41 8.55
CA GLY A 175 -15.79 5.60 7.74
C GLY A 175 -14.38 5.55 8.30
N GLU A 176 -13.90 6.65 8.87
CA GLU A 176 -12.59 6.78 9.51
C GLU A 176 -12.46 5.84 10.72
N ARG A 177 -13.45 5.85 11.62
CA ARG A 177 -13.47 4.97 12.80
C ARG A 177 -13.55 3.50 12.41
N ASN A 178 -14.25 3.17 11.32
CA ASN A 178 -14.30 1.80 10.78
C ASN A 178 -12.94 1.39 10.19
N ALA A 179 -12.29 2.26 9.40
CA ALA A 179 -10.95 2.00 8.88
C ALA A 179 -9.92 1.81 10.01
N ILE A 180 -10.03 2.60 11.08
CA ILE A 180 -9.23 2.46 12.30
C ILE A 180 -9.49 1.12 12.99
N ALA A 181 -10.75 0.71 13.15
CA ALA A 181 -11.08 -0.58 13.75
C ALA A 181 -10.45 -1.76 12.96
N ASN A 182 -10.46 -1.67 11.62
CA ASN A 182 -9.79 -2.63 10.75
C ASN A 182 -8.26 -2.62 10.96
N MET A 183 -7.64 -1.44 11.00
CA MET A 183 -6.21 -1.27 11.30
C MET A 183 -5.82 -1.88 12.65
N ILE A 184 -6.57 -1.58 13.70
CA ILE A 184 -6.34 -2.11 15.07
C ILE A 184 -6.49 -3.65 15.09
N THR A 185 -7.46 -4.20 14.37
CA THR A 185 -7.62 -5.67 14.22
C THR A 185 -6.38 -6.32 13.63
N ASN A 186 -5.62 -5.58 12.81
CA ASN A 186 -4.37 -6.02 12.20
C ASN A 186 -3.12 -5.64 13.02
N GLY A 187 -3.30 -5.13 14.25
CA GLY A 187 -2.20 -4.86 15.18
C GLY A 187 -1.45 -3.55 14.94
N GLU A 188 -2.06 -2.59 14.24
CA GLU A 188 -1.45 -1.28 13.95
C GLU A 188 -2.23 -0.13 14.60
N ASN A 189 -1.52 0.94 14.96
CA ASN A 189 -2.11 2.14 15.58
C ASN A 189 -1.57 3.47 15.04
N GLU A 190 -0.45 3.49 14.30
CA GLU A 190 0.19 4.74 13.83
C GLU A 190 -0.19 5.04 12.36
N ILE A 191 -0.99 6.09 12.18
CA ILE A 191 -1.47 6.58 10.87
C ILE A 191 -0.58 7.72 10.38
N ILE A 192 -0.28 7.76 9.08
CA ILE A 192 0.46 8.86 8.44
C ILE A 192 -0.42 9.73 7.55
N LYS A 193 -1.37 9.14 6.82
CA LYS A 193 -2.27 9.86 5.90
C LYS A 193 -3.70 9.34 6.00
N LEU A 194 -4.67 10.24 5.87
CA LEU A 194 -6.09 9.92 5.89
C LEU A 194 -6.83 10.63 4.76
N VAL A 195 -7.74 9.91 4.11
CA VAL A 195 -8.73 10.47 3.19
C VAL A 195 -10.10 9.98 3.61
N CYS A 196 -11.07 10.89 3.73
CA CYS A 196 -12.49 10.57 3.83
C CYS A 196 -13.25 11.17 2.66
N VAL A 197 -14.16 10.38 2.07
CA VAL A 197 -14.93 10.69 0.87
C VAL A 197 -16.40 10.66 1.21
N ASP A 198 -17.07 11.80 1.03
CA ASP A 198 -18.46 12.02 1.42
C ASP A 198 -19.47 11.31 0.50
N SER A 199 -20.77 11.48 0.79
CA SER A 199 -21.87 10.91 0.00
C SER A 199 -21.94 11.43 -1.44
N LYS A 200 -21.34 12.59 -1.73
CA LYS A 200 -21.25 13.19 -3.06
C LYS A 200 -19.96 12.79 -3.79
N GLY A 201 -19.12 11.96 -3.17
CA GLY A 201 -17.85 11.53 -3.73
C GLY A 201 -16.74 12.55 -3.64
N LYS A 202 -16.85 13.55 -2.75
CA LYS A 202 -15.81 14.57 -2.55
C LYS A 202 -14.95 14.25 -1.34
N ALA A 203 -13.65 14.55 -1.41
CA ALA A 203 -12.83 14.54 -0.21
C ALA A 203 -13.32 15.61 0.77
N GLY A 204 -13.17 15.34 2.06
CA GLY A 204 -13.61 16.26 3.11
C GLY A 204 -12.77 16.13 4.38
N SER A 205 -13.14 16.91 5.40
CA SER A 205 -12.50 16.83 6.71
C SER A 205 -13.25 15.85 7.63
N PRO A 206 -12.53 15.10 8.49
CA PRO A 206 -13.17 14.24 9.48
C PRO A 206 -14.03 15.05 10.45
N CYS A 207 -15.07 14.42 10.99
CA CYS A 207 -15.94 15.04 12.01
C CYS A 207 -15.19 15.17 13.36
N GLY A 208 -15.72 15.98 14.28
CA GLY A 208 -15.10 16.22 15.59
C GLY A 208 -14.81 14.94 16.39
N ALA A 209 -15.73 13.98 16.38
CA ALA A 209 -15.53 12.70 17.06
C ALA A 209 -14.40 11.86 16.43
N CYS A 210 -14.25 11.90 15.10
CA CYS A 210 -13.14 11.23 14.43
C CYS A 210 -11.80 11.93 14.72
N ARG A 211 -11.77 13.27 14.75
CA ARG A 211 -10.55 14.02 15.11
C ARG A 211 -10.06 13.67 16.50
N GLU A 212 -10.96 13.67 17.47
CA GLU A 212 -10.66 13.29 18.85
C GLU A 212 -10.16 11.85 18.94
N TYR A 213 -10.82 10.92 18.26
CA TYR A 213 -10.40 9.51 18.22
C TYR A 213 -8.99 9.36 17.62
N LEU A 214 -8.73 10.01 16.48
CA LEU A 214 -7.44 9.95 15.78
C LEU A 214 -6.30 10.43 16.69
N MET A 215 -6.49 11.53 17.42
CA MET A 215 -5.48 12.07 18.34
C MET A 215 -5.06 11.10 19.45
N GLN A 216 -5.94 10.16 19.83
CA GLN A 216 -5.70 9.21 20.92
C GLN A 216 -4.97 7.93 20.47
N LEU A 217 -4.73 7.74 19.17
CA LEU A 217 -4.16 6.49 18.64
C LEU A 217 -2.65 6.33 18.88
N ASP A 218 -1.91 7.43 18.82
CA ASP A 218 -0.46 7.45 18.96
C ASP A 218 0.01 8.87 19.32
N LYS A 219 1.15 8.99 20.00
CA LYS A 219 1.79 10.29 20.30
C LYS A 219 2.09 11.13 19.04
N ASN A 220 2.24 10.48 17.89
CA ASN A 220 2.49 11.14 16.61
C ASN A 220 1.20 11.48 15.85
N SER A 221 0.01 11.13 16.35
CA SER A 221 -1.27 11.34 15.65
C SER A 221 -1.51 12.79 15.22
N LYS A 222 -0.96 13.76 15.96
CA LYS A 222 -1.02 15.19 15.61
C LYS A 222 -0.48 15.49 14.19
N ASN A 223 0.46 14.67 13.72
CA ASN A 223 1.11 14.81 12.42
C ASN A 223 0.34 14.13 11.26
N ILE A 224 -0.79 13.47 11.51
CA ILE A 224 -1.58 12.83 10.46
C ILE A 224 -1.98 13.88 9.43
N GLU A 225 -1.60 13.64 8.18
CA GLU A 225 -2.00 14.49 7.05
C GLU A 225 -3.36 14.03 6.51
N ILE A 226 -4.22 14.99 6.22
CA ILE A 226 -5.61 14.75 5.82
C ILE A 226 -5.88 15.49 4.51
N LEU A 227 -6.36 14.78 3.49
CA LEU A 227 -6.79 15.39 2.23
C LEU A 227 -8.15 16.08 2.43
N LYS A 228 -8.18 17.41 2.35
CA LYS A 228 -9.42 18.21 2.45
C LYS A 228 -10.15 18.34 1.13
N ASN A 229 -9.41 18.37 0.01
CA ASN A 229 -9.98 18.59 -1.31
C ASN A 229 -9.14 17.86 -2.37
N GLU A 230 -9.78 16.94 -3.09
CA GLU A 230 -9.12 16.09 -4.07
C GLU A 230 -8.70 16.84 -5.34
N GLN A 231 -9.35 17.97 -5.66
CA GLN A 231 -9.08 18.74 -6.88
C GLN A 231 -7.91 19.70 -6.67
N THR A 232 -7.91 20.43 -5.54
CA THR A 232 -6.85 21.39 -5.21
C THR A 232 -5.66 20.75 -4.52
N LYS A 233 -5.78 19.47 -4.11
CA LYS A 233 -4.80 18.75 -3.27
C LYS A 233 -4.51 19.49 -1.95
N GLU A 234 -5.51 20.21 -1.43
CA GLU A 234 -5.40 20.85 -0.13
C GLU A 234 -5.29 19.78 0.95
N ILE A 235 -4.22 19.87 1.74
CA ILE A 235 -3.90 18.95 2.84
C ILE A 235 -3.83 19.78 4.13
N VAL A 236 -4.25 19.18 5.22
CA VAL A 236 -4.15 19.75 6.57
C VAL A 236 -3.60 18.71 7.53
N ARG A 237 -2.89 19.14 8.57
CA ARG A 237 -2.52 18.25 9.67
C ARG A 237 -3.64 18.13 10.68
N LEU A 238 -3.72 17.00 11.37
CA LEU A 238 -4.74 16.78 12.38
C LEU A 238 -4.70 17.84 13.50
N GLU A 239 -3.50 18.26 13.93
CA GLU A 239 -3.32 19.30 14.94
C GLU A 239 -3.98 20.64 14.59
N GLU A 240 -4.03 20.99 13.30
CA GLU A 240 -4.67 22.23 12.83
C GLU A 240 -6.21 22.14 12.87
N LEU A 241 -6.76 20.92 12.89
CA LEU A 241 -8.21 20.68 12.97
C LEU A 241 -8.72 20.56 14.41
N ILE A 242 -7.83 20.45 15.39
CA ILE A 242 -8.12 20.32 16.82
C ILE A 242 -7.08 21.08 17.66
N PRO A 243 -7.04 22.42 17.55
CA PRO A 243 -6.08 23.23 18.30
C PRO A 243 -6.27 23.08 19.81
N ASP A 244 -5.19 23.24 20.57
CA ASP A 244 -5.17 23.16 22.03
C ASP A 244 -5.76 21.85 22.58
N TRP A 245 -5.46 20.73 21.91
CA TRP A 245 -5.94 19.42 22.32
C TRP A 245 -5.55 19.09 23.77
N TRP A 246 -6.55 18.77 24.58
CA TRP A 246 -6.47 18.72 26.04
C TRP A 246 -5.57 17.61 26.61
N ALA A 247 -5.20 16.60 25.81
CA ALA A 247 -4.52 15.40 26.27
C ALA A 247 -3.07 15.28 25.80
N TYR A 248 -2.42 16.37 25.34
CA TYR A 248 -1.02 16.31 24.90
C TYR A 248 -0.08 15.71 25.95
N ASP A 249 -0.33 15.93 27.25
CA ASP A 249 0.48 15.40 28.36
C ASP A 249 0.16 13.93 28.71
N ARG A 250 -0.77 13.27 28.00
CA ARG A 250 -1.27 11.92 28.31
C ARG A 250 -0.88 10.85 27.29
N VAL A 251 -0.23 11.23 26.18
CA VAL A 251 0.18 10.35 25.07
C VAL A 251 1.69 10.36 24.86
#